data_AF-A0A1X2IAZ7-F1
#
_entry.id   AF-A0A1X2IAZ7-F1
#
_cell.length_a   1.000
_cell.length_b   1.000
_cell.length_c   1.000
_cell.angle_alpha   90.00
_cell.angle_beta   90.00
_cell.angle_gamma   90.00
#
_symmetry.space_group_name_H-M   'P 1'
#
loop_
_entity.id
_entity.type
_entity.pdbx_description
1 polymer ?
#
loop_
_entity_poly.entity_id
_entity_poly.type
_entity_poly.pdbx_seq_one_letter_code
_entity_poly.pdbx_strand_id
1 'polypeptide(L)' 'MMANESSSSSFVIIGGNERKIALEQQRHPCPRCHHAASVQLTRCETQLVILNKTIGKPNNMRVRYECYECHWRDQQLPDE' A
#
# COMPACT_ATOMS: atom_id res chain seq x y z
N MET A 1 -9.94 -23.60 46.21
CA MET A 1 -9.37 -22.42 45.52
C MET A 1 -9.22 -22.80 44.06
N MET A 2 -10.07 -22.28 43.17
CA MET A 2 -10.00 -22.58 41.74
C MET A 2 -9.02 -21.61 41.09
N ALA A 3 -7.94 -22.13 40.53
CA ALA A 3 -7.02 -21.34 39.72
C ALA A 3 -7.73 -21.03 38.39
N ASN A 4 -8.08 -19.76 38.19
CA ASN A 4 -8.56 -19.28 36.89
C ASN A 4 -7.38 -19.27 35.92
N GLU A 5 -7.30 -20.29 35.06
CA GLU A 5 -6.47 -20.24 33.86
C GLU A 5 -7.07 -19.19 32.91
N SER A 6 -6.53 -17.98 32.97
CA SER A 6 -6.72 -16.99 31.91
C SER A 6 -5.87 -17.41 30.72
N SER A 7 -6.48 -18.15 29.79
CA SER A 7 -5.90 -18.45 28.48
C SER A 7 -5.71 -17.14 27.71
N SER A 8 -4.50 -16.59 27.79
CA SER A 8 -4.08 -15.44 27.01
C SER A 8 -3.94 -15.86 25.55
N SER A 9 -5.04 -15.72 24.79
CA SER A 9 -5.05 -15.94 23.34
C SER A 9 -4.19 -14.86 22.69
N SER A 10 -2.92 -15.18 22.49
CA SER A 10 -1.95 -14.29 21.85
C SER A 10 -2.22 -14.31 20.35
N PHE A 11 -2.87 -13.27 19.82
CA PHE A 11 -3.02 -13.11 18.38
C PHE A 11 -1.82 -12.36 17.82
N VAL A 12 -1.23 -12.88 16.74
CA VAL A 12 -0.18 -12.20 15.99
C VAL A 12 -0.84 -11.46 14.83
N ILE A 13 -0.76 -10.12 14.84
CA ILE A 13 -1.09 -9.31 13.67
C ILE A 13 0.12 -9.39 12.74
N ILE A 14 0.05 -10.23 11.71
CA ILE A 14 1.03 -10.21 10.63
C ILE A 14 0.65 -9.04 9.73
N GLY A 15 1.52 -8.02 9.71
CA GLY A 15 1.28 -6.76 9.01
C GLY A 15 0.85 -6.94 7.55
N GLY A 16 0.09 -5.97 7.03
CA GLY A 16 -0.39 -5.99 5.65
C GLY A 16 0.75 -6.07 4.63
N ASN A 17 0.57 -6.87 3.59
CA ASN A 17 1.49 -6.91 2.46
C ASN A 17 1.06 -5.83 1.47
N GLU A 18 1.81 -4.72 1.44
CA GLU A 18 1.66 -3.68 0.42
C GLU A 18 2.65 -3.94 -0.71
N ARG A 19 2.14 -4.39 -1.86
CA ARG A 19 2.95 -4.52 -3.08
C ARG A 19 2.71 -3.32 -3.98
N LYS A 20 3.79 -2.70 -4.45
CA LYS A 20 3.74 -1.63 -5.45
C LYS A 20 4.39 -2.11 -6.73
N ILE A 21 3.68 -1.98 -7.84
CA ILE A 21 4.11 -2.43 -9.16
C ILE A 21 4.05 -1.23 -10.10
N ALA A 22 5.19 -0.85 -10.67
CA ALA A 22 5.23 0.15 -11.73
C ALA A 22 4.56 -0.40 -12.99
N LEU A 23 3.64 0.37 -13.57
CA LEU A 23 2.88 -0.02 -14.78
C LEU A 23 3.44 0.57 -16.07
N GLU A 24 4.33 1.54 -15.97
CA GLU A 24 4.99 2.19 -17.10
C GLU A 24 6.51 2.25 -16.86
N GLN A 25 7.30 2.42 -17.92
CA GLN A 25 8.75 2.66 -17.79
C GLN A 25 9.09 4.15 -17.70
N GLN A 26 8.23 5.01 -18.26
CA GLN A 26 8.40 6.45 -18.25
C GLN A 26 8.20 7.00 -16.83
N ARG A 27 8.97 8.03 -16.49
CA ARG A 27 8.82 8.78 -15.25
C ARG A 27 8.56 10.25 -15.59
N HIS A 28 7.79 10.89 -14.73
CA HIS A 28 7.26 12.23 -14.94
C HIS A 28 7.74 13.18 -13.82
N PRO A 29 7.75 14.50 -14.08
CA PRO A 29 8.05 15.48 -13.04
C PRO A 29 6.97 15.48 -11.95
N CYS A 30 7.37 15.69 -10.71
CA CYS A 30 6.41 15.84 -9.62
C CYS A 30 5.95 17.30 -9.47
N PRO A 31 4.63 17.58 -9.48
CA PRO A 31 4.12 18.94 -9.30
C PRO A 31 4.34 19.49 -7.88
N ARG A 32 4.68 18.62 -6.91
CA ARG A 32 4.86 18.99 -5.50
C ARG A 32 6.32 19.24 -5.12
N CYS A 33 7.22 18.34 -5.53
CA CYS A 33 8.65 18.43 -5.18
C CYS A 33 9.54 18.85 -6.36
N HIS A 34 8.95 19.06 -7.55
CA HIS A 34 9.65 19.49 -8.78
C HIS A 34 10.78 18.58 -9.23
N HIS A 35 10.84 17.35 -8.70
CA HIS A 35 11.84 16.38 -9.10
C HIS A 35 11.49 15.82 -10.49
N ALA A 36 12.42 15.96 -11.43
CA ALA A 36 12.18 15.84 -12.87
C ALA A 36 11.69 14.45 -13.34
N ALA A 37 12.02 13.38 -12.62
CA ALA A 37 11.67 12.01 -12.98
C ALA A 37 11.32 11.20 -11.72
N SER A 38 10.24 11.59 -11.05
CA SER A 38 9.87 11.06 -9.74
C SER A 38 8.48 10.44 -9.67
N VAL A 39 7.57 10.84 -10.56
CA VAL A 39 6.19 10.35 -10.63
C VAL A 39 6.11 9.16 -11.60
N GLN A 40 5.43 8.11 -11.19
CA GLN A 40 5.23 6.92 -12.02
C GLN A 40 3.86 6.28 -11.73
N LEU A 41 3.18 5.79 -12.77
CA LEU A 41 1.94 5.05 -12.66
C LEU A 41 2.21 3.73 -11.92
N THR A 42 1.62 3.62 -10.72
CA THR A 42 1.87 2.52 -9.80
C THR A 42 0.56 1.83 -9.43
N ARG A 43 0.56 0.50 -9.53
CA ARG A 43 -0.47 -0.38 -8.98
C ARG A 43 -0.07 -0.77 -7.56
N CYS A 44 -0.85 -0.31 -6.59
CA CYS A 44 -0.73 -0.71 -5.19
C CYS A 44 -1.71 -1.85 -4.92
N GLU A 45 -1.22 -2.96 -4.39
CA GLU A 45 -2.01 -4.09 -3.90
C GLU A 45 -1.86 -4.16 -2.38
N THR A 46 -2.98 -4.11 -1.66
CA THR A 46 -2.99 -4.24 -0.20
C THR A 46 -3.70 -5.53 0.18
N GLN A 47 -2.97 -6.44 0.82
CA GLN A 47 -3.53 -7.64 1.43
C GLN A 47 -3.37 -7.57 2.94
N LEU A 48 -4.47 -7.68 3.69
CA LEU A 48 -4.44 -7.82 5.14
C LEU A 48 -4.63 -9.30 5.49
N VAL A 49 -3.76 -9.83 6.34
CA VAL A 49 -3.88 -11.21 6.84
C VAL A 49 -4.09 -11.14 8.35
N ILE A 50 -5.26 -11.57 8.81
CA ILE A 50 -5.62 -11.60 10.22
C ILE A 50 -6.02 -13.03 10.57
N LEU A 51 -5.37 -13.62 11.58
CA LEU A 51 -5.66 -15.00 12.03
C LEU A 51 -5.60 -16.04 10.89
N ASN A 52 -4.57 -15.96 10.05
CA ASN A 52 -4.40 -16.79 8.84
C ASN A 52 -5.56 -16.70 7.82
N LYS A 53 -6.45 -15.72 7.98
CA LYS A 53 -7.49 -15.40 7.01
C LYS A 53 -7.11 -14.10 6.31
N THR A 54 -7.09 -14.12 4.99
CA THR A 54 -6.99 -12.89 4.21
C THR A 54 -8.28 -12.09 4.40
N ILE A 55 -8.17 -10.91 4.99
CA ILE A 55 -9.28 -9.99 5.21
C ILE A 55 -9.15 -8.83 4.24
N GLY A 56 -10.27 -8.42 3.64
CA GLY A 56 -10.33 -7.41 2.60
C GLY A 56 -10.94 -7.96 1.33
N LYS A 57 -11.40 -7.06 0.44
CA LYS A 57 -11.89 -7.50 -0.87
C LYS A 57 -10.75 -8.21 -1.60
N PRO A 58 -11.01 -9.33 -2.32
CA PRO A 58 -10.01 -10.08 -3.08
C PRO A 58 -9.29 -9.27 -4.19
N ASN A 59 -9.52 -7.96 -4.30
CA ASN A 59 -8.94 -7.04 -5.28
C ASN A 59 -8.82 -5.62 -4.69
N ASN A 60 -8.21 -5.46 -3.51
CA ASN A 60 -7.78 -4.14 -3.02
C ASN A 60 -6.56 -3.67 -3.84
N MET A 61 -6.81 -3.40 -5.11
CA MET A 61 -5.87 -2.93 -6.11
C MET A 61 -6.23 -1.48 -6.44
N ARG A 62 -5.25 -0.59 -6.34
CA ARG A 62 -5.41 0.82 -6.71
C ARG A 62 -4.31 1.22 -7.66
N VAL A 63 -4.70 1.68 -8.84
CA VAL A 63 -3.79 2.28 -9.82
C VAL A 63 -3.82 3.78 -9.64
N ARG A 64 -2.65 4.40 -9.51
CA ARG A 64 -2.48 5.85 -9.35
C ARG A 64 -1.05 6.25 -9.68
N TYR A 65 -0.86 7.49 -10.09
CA TYR A 65 0.46 8.09 -10.12
C TYR A 65 0.95 8.29 -8.68
N GLU A 66 2.22 7.96 -8.43
CA GLU A 66 2.87 8.19 -7.14
C GLU A 66 4.27 8.74 -7.36
N CYS A 67 4.63 9.78 -6.60
CA CYS A 67 5.99 10.29 -6.51
C CYS A 67 6.78 9.46 -5.49
N TYR A 68 7.91 8.87 -5.86
CA TYR A 68 8.72 8.10 -4.91
C TYR A 68 9.47 8.98 -3.88
N GLU A 69 9.73 10.25 -4.21
CA GLU A 69 10.39 11.22 -3.31
C GLU A 69 9.44 11.77 -2.23
N CYS A 70 8.33 12.42 -2.63
CA CYS A 70 7.47 13.15 -1.70
C CYS A 70 6.11 12.48 -1.44
N HIS A 71 5.89 11.27 -1.96
CA HIS A 71 4.66 10.48 -1.82
C HIS A 71 3.38 11.19 -2.28
N TRP A 72 3.51 12.21 -3.14
CA TRP A 72 2.38 12.79 -3.86
C TRP A 72 1.70 11.70 -4.70
N ARG A 73 0.37 11.72 -4.76
CA ARG A 73 -0.45 10.66 -5.36
C ARG A 73 -1.67 11.24 -6.03
N ASP A 74 -1.97 10.80 -7.25
CA ASP A 74 -3.17 11.22 -7.99
C ASP A 74 -3.65 10.13 -8.96
N GLN A 75 -4.93 10.14 -9.31
CA GLN A 75 -5.50 9.22 -10.29
C GLN A 75 -5.08 9.55 -11.72
N GLN A 76 -4.80 10.81 -12.00
CA GLN A 76 -4.39 11.30 -13.31
C GLN A 76 -2.94 11.79 -13.27
N LEU A 77 -2.28 11.75 -14.44
CA LEU A 77 -0.99 12.41 -14.57
C LEU A 77 -1.28 13.92 -14.49
N PRO A 78 -0.52 14.69 -13.71
CA PRO A 78 -0.73 16.13 -13.68
C PRO A 78 -0.42 16.68 -15.08
N ASP A 79 -1.35 17.45 -15.63
CA ASP A 79 -1.11 18.25 -16.83
C ASP A 79 0.01 19.26 -16.53
N GLU A 80 0.91 19.47 -17.50
CA GLU A 80 2.05 20.41 -17.39
C GLU A 80 1.62 21.84 -17.06
#